data_AF-A0A534CAN7-F1
#
_entry.id   AF-A0A534CAN7-F1
#
_cell.length_a   1.000
_cell.length_b   1.000
_cell.length_c   1.000
_cell.angle_alpha   90.00
_cell.angle_beta   90.00
_cell.angle_gamma   90.00
#
_symmetry.space_group_name_H-M   'P 1'
#
loop_
_entity.id
_entity.type
_entity.pdbx_description
1 polymer ?
#
loop_
_entity_poly.entity_id
_entity_poly.type
_entity_poly.pdbx_seq_one_letter_code
_entity_poly.pdbx_strand_id
1 'polypeptide(L)'
;MGTVSDGPPGFREFTHFIIVTYGPFALREGVTAPRRSPPAGSDRTLLLECRLEQLRGALDEARAEADQARIRLAEAAAREAGETQRLGVLQDEVARARAEVAALHRRLEHSEALRAKLQGHLFESDGRDDAHELVRLRREVAAAHERIAASEQTASQLRARVDELVASRETLLTRVVEWQRAVRDGDTEAVDLAEFIGSLRRAVLDLERDNALGERRETALREQLEQATAPSAVPPPPSPVPPPPSAVPPPPSLADDLVAALAAAQNPQDQVELLLRLGRRGGDDAFYAVRPWATAEDPNVRAAAYQSLGRLLERDPARLEPHIRWGIADSNPHVRRRVVLAAAAARGIALRPLLEPLSGDPDPQVRRIVHRILRSTSQDPQRTEAGIVQRAS
;
A
#
# COMPACT_ATOMS: atom_id res chain seq x y z
N MET A 1 -4.54 -38.73 -10.94
CA MET A 1 -4.31 -39.30 -9.59
C MET A 1 -4.87 -38.30 -8.59
N GLY A 2 -6.09 -38.54 -8.11
CA GLY A 2 -6.77 -37.68 -7.14
C GLY A 2 -6.63 -38.27 -5.75
N THR A 3 -6.17 -37.47 -4.80
CA THR A 3 -6.11 -37.85 -3.38
C THR A 3 -7.33 -37.33 -2.65
N VAL A 4 -7.97 -38.27 -1.97
CA VAL A 4 -9.28 -38.24 -1.33
C VAL A 4 -9.20 -37.57 0.03
N SER A 5 -10.26 -36.86 0.37
CA SER A 5 -10.56 -36.20 1.64
C SER A 5 -10.80 -37.21 2.76
N ASP A 6 -9.99 -37.18 3.81
CA ASP A 6 -10.26 -37.87 5.08
C ASP A 6 -11.12 -36.98 5.98
N GLY A 7 -12.41 -37.32 6.10
CA GLY A 7 -13.30 -36.87 7.16
C GLY A 7 -13.28 -37.85 8.35
N PRO A 8 -13.48 -37.40 9.59
CA PRO A 8 -13.44 -38.27 10.75
C PRO A 8 -14.67 -39.20 10.82
N PRO A 9 -14.52 -40.44 11.33
CA PRO A 9 -15.57 -41.44 11.33
C PRO A 9 -16.65 -41.13 12.37
N GLY A 10 -17.90 -41.26 11.95
CA GLY A 10 -19.07 -41.17 12.81
C GLY A 10 -19.09 -42.31 13.84
N PHE A 11 -19.10 -41.93 15.11
CA PHE A 11 -19.47 -42.80 16.21
C PHE A 11 -20.94 -43.23 16.05
N ARG A 12 -21.17 -44.49 15.66
CA ARG A 12 -22.44 -45.19 15.85
C ARG A 12 -22.30 -46.08 17.08
N GLU A 13 -22.70 -45.59 18.23
CA GLU A 13 -22.92 -46.43 19.40
C GLU A 13 -24.35 -46.97 19.36
N PHE A 14 -24.48 -48.28 19.13
CA PHE A 14 -25.68 -49.03 19.43
C PHE A 14 -25.72 -49.29 20.93
N THR A 15 -26.44 -48.48 21.69
CA THR A 15 -26.82 -48.81 23.07
C THR A 15 -27.84 -49.94 23.05
N HIS A 16 -27.36 -51.17 23.23
CA HIS A 16 -28.19 -52.29 23.67
C HIS A 16 -28.69 -51.98 25.09
N PHE A 17 -29.95 -51.57 25.21
CA PHE A 17 -30.64 -51.57 26.50
C PHE A 17 -30.95 -53.02 26.87
N ILE A 18 -30.11 -53.62 27.73
CA ILE A 18 -30.51 -54.82 28.48
C ILE A 18 -31.44 -54.32 29.59
N ILE A 19 -32.74 -54.45 29.38
CA ILE A 19 -33.72 -54.37 30.46
C ILE A 19 -33.52 -55.62 31.32
N VAL A 20 -32.71 -55.50 32.38
CA VAL A 20 -32.64 -56.52 33.42
C VAL A 20 -33.88 -56.35 34.31
N THR A 21 -34.95 -57.04 33.95
CA THR A 21 -36.09 -57.26 34.84
C THR A 21 -35.66 -58.15 36.00
N TYR A 22 -35.19 -57.54 37.09
CA TYR A 22 -35.15 -58.21 38.39
C TYR A 22 -36.58 -58.40 38.89
N GLY A 23 -37.17 -59.56 38.58
CA GLY A 23 -38.32 -60.06 39.32
C GLY A 23 -37.84 -60.97 40.45
N PRO A 24 -38.16 -60.68 41.72
CA PRO A 24 -38.20 -61.68 42.75
C PRO A 24 -39.65 -61.86 43.19
N PHE A 25 -40.44 -62.58 42.40
CA PHE A 25 -41.58 -63.32 42.96
C PHE A 25 -41.05 -64.70 43.36
N ALA A 26 -40.32 -64.74 44.47
CA ALA A 26 -40.10 -65.98 45.19
C ALA A 26 -41.42 -66.32 45.92
N LEU A 27 -42.32 -67.03 45.22
CA LEU A 27 -43.38 -67.79 45.85
C LEU A 27 -42.70 -68.76 46.83
N ARG A 28 -42.79 -68.44 48.12
CA ARG A 28 -42.36 -69.29 49.21
C ARG A 28 -43.34 -70.46 49.32
N GLU A 29 -43.24 -71.42 48.40
CA GLU A 29 -43.82 -72.74 48.54
C GLU A 29 -43.05 -73.49 49.64
N GLY A 30 -43.77 -74.04 50.62
CA GLY A 30 -43.19 -74.95 51.60
C GLY A 30 -43.50 -74.60 53.06
N VAL A 31 -44.77 -74.57 53.44
CA VAL A 31 -45.17 -74.93 54.81
C VAL A 31 -46.30 -75.95 54.72
N THR A 32 -45.92 -77.23 54.74
CA THR A 32 -46.81 -78.36 54.98
C THR A 32 -47.46 -78.21 56.36
N ALA A 33 -48.76 -77.95 56.39
CA ALA A 33 -49.55 -77.96 57.63
C ALA A 33 -49.87 -79.42 58.04
N PRO A 34 -49.70 -79.80 59.32
CA PRO A 34 -50.20 -81.08 59.82
C PRO A 34 -51.73 -80.99 60.02
N ARG A 35 -52.46 -82.00 59.53
CA ARG A 35 -53.90 -82.19 59.81
C ARG A 35 -54.13 -82.31 61.33
N ARG A 36 -54.80 -81.30 61.91
CA ARG A 36 -55.43 -81.40 63.24
C ARG A 36 -56.92 -81.01 63.13
N SER A 37 -57.71 -81.69 63.94
CA SER A 37 -59.17 -81.71 64.06
C SER A 37 -59.83 -80.31 64.08
N PRO A 38 -61.11 -80.17 63.67
CA PRO A 38 -61.80 -78.88 63.62
C PRO A 38 -61.98 -78.32 65.03
N PRO A 39 -61.49 -77.11 65.33
CA PRO A 39 -61.75 -76.46 66.60
C PRO A 39 -63.16 -75.84 66.59
N ALA A 40 -63.80 -75.76 67.76
CA ALA A 40 -65.14 -75.23 67.92
C ALA A 40 -65.25 -73.76 67.43
N GLY A 41 -66.46 -73.30 67.09
CA GLY A 41 -66.70 -72.06 66.33
C GLY A 41 -66.06 -70.75 66.84
N SER A 42 -65.62 -70.69 68.09
CA SER A 42 -64.90 -69.53 68.65
C SER A 42 -63.42 -69.47 68.23
N ASP A 43 -62.74 -70.61 68.22
CA ASP A 43 -61.30 -70.70 67.93
C ASP A 43 -60.99 -70.46 66.45
N ARG A 44 -61.91 -70.84 65.56
CA ARG A 44 -61.81 -70.56 64.12
C ARG A 44 -61.84 -69.06 63.82
N THR A 45 -62.65 -68.30 64.56
CA THR A 45 -62.76 -66.84 64.39
C THR A 45 -61.47 -66.15 64.82
N LEU A 46 -60.91 -66.52 65.97
CA LEU A 46 -59.63 -65.98 66.46
C LEU A 46 -58.46 -66.28 65.50
N LEU A 47 -58.41 -67.48 64.92
CA LEU A 47 -57.39 -67.83 63.92
C LEU A 47 -57.53 -67.02 62.63
N LEU A 48 -58.76 -66.75 62.18
CA LEU A 48 -59.01 -65.92 61.01
C LEU A 48 -58.66 -64.46 61.27
N GLU A 49 -58.97 -63.92 62.44
CA GLU A 49 -58.58 -62.56 62.85
C GLU A 49 -57.05 -62.43 62.90
N CYS A 50 -56.35 -63.38 63.53
CA CYS A 50 -54.89 -63.41 63.56
C CYS A 50 -54.30 -63.51 62.15
N ARG A 51 -54.91 -64.32 61.25
CA ARG A 51 -54.46 -64.42 59.86
C ARG A 51 -54.71 -63.15 59.07
N LEU A 52 -55.84 -62.47 59.28
CA LEU A 52 -56.14 -61.18 58.65
C LEU A 52 -55.18 -60.09 59.14
N GLU A 53 -54.84 -60.08 60.42
CA GLU A 53 -53.87 -59.14 60.98
C GLU A 53 -52.46 -59.39 60.42
N GLN A 54 -52.03 -60.65 60.30
CA GLN A 54 -50.79 -61.01 59.60
C GLN A 54 -50.78 -60.55 58.15
N LEU A 55 -51.90 -60.72 57.43
CA LEU A 55 -52.02 -60.28 56.04
C LEU A 55 -52.01 -58.75 55.90
N ARG A 56 -52.61 -58.03 56.86
CA ARG A 56 -52.54 -56.56 56.92
C ARG A 56 -51.12 -56.08 57.17
N GLY A 57 -50.42 -56.69 58.15
CA GLY A 57 -49.01 -56.39 58.41
C GLY A 57 -48.13 -56.63 57.18
N ALA A 58 -48.27 -57.77 56.51
CA ALA A 58 -47.54 -58.08 55.29
C ALA A 58 -47.86 -57.11 54.13
N LEU A 59 -49.11 -56.64 54.03
CA LEU A 59 -49.50 -55.64 53.04
C LEU A 59 -48.87 -54.28 53.34
N ASP A 60 -48.84 -53.86 54.59
CA ASP A 60 -48.24 -52.59 55.01
C ASP A 60 -46.71 -52.62 54.86
N GLU A 61 -46.07 -53.75 55.16
CA GLU A 61 -44.64 -53.98 54.87
C GLU A 61 -44.36 -53.90 53.36
N ALA A 62 -45.13 -54.59 52.53
CA ALA A 62 -44.96 -54.54 51.07
C ALA A 62 -45.19 -53.13 50.50
N ARG A 63 -46.11 -52.35 51.08
CA ARG A 63 -46.32 -50.94 50.73
C ARG A 63 -45.11 -50.08 51.12
N ALA A 64 -44.59 -50.25 52.33
CA ALA A 64 -43.40 -49.54 52.79
C ALA A 64 -42.17 -49.87 51.92
N GLU A 65 -42.00 -51.14 51.54
CA GLU A 65 -40.94 -51.56 50.62
C GLU A 65 -41.11 -50.95 49.22
N ALA A 66 -42.34 -50.93 48.70
CA ALA A 66 -42.64 -50.31 47.41
C ALA A 66 -42.38 -48.79 47.41
N ASP A 67 -42.75 -48.10 48.49
CA ASP A 67 -42.49 -46.67 48.64
C ASP A 67 -40.98 -46.38 48.79
N GLN A 68 -40.25 -47.22 49.53
CA GLN A 68 -38.79 -47.15 49.61
C GLN A 68 -38.14 -47.38 48.23
N ALA A 69 -38.65 -48.33 47.44
CA ALA A 69 -38.17 -48.58 46.09
C ALA A 69 -38.45 -47.39 45.16
N ARG A 70 -39.63 -46.75 45.27
CA ARG A 70 -39.96 -45.52 44.53
C ARG A 70 -39.04 -44.36 44.87
N ILE A 71 -38.73 -44.16 46.16
CA ILE A 71 -37.78 -43.13 46.60
C ILE A 71 -36.39 -43.40 46.01
N ARG A 72 -35.89 -44.64 46.08
CA ARG A 72 -34.59 -44.99 45.49
C ARG A 72 -34.56 -44.80 43.98
N LEU A 73 -35.64 -45.12 43.27
CA LEU A 73 -35.75 -44.88 41.82
C LEU A 73 -35.77 -43.39 41.50
N ALA A 74 -36.51 -42.58 42.27
CA ALA A 74 -36.53 -41.13 42.11
C ALA A 74 -35.15 -40.51 42.37
N GLU A 75 -34.43 -40.98 43.40
CA GLU A 75 -33.05 -40.54 43.67
C GLU A 75 -32.08 -40.94 42.56
N ALA A 76 -32.20 -42.16 42.03
CA ALA A 76 -31.36 -42.62 40.92
C ALA A 76 -31.61 -41.78 39.65
N ALA A 77 -32.88 -41.53 39.32
CA ALA A 77 -33.26 -40.66 38.21
C ALA A 77 -32.76 -39.22 38.38
N ALA A 78 -32.80 -38.69 39.61
CA ALA A 78 -32.26 -37.36 39.91
C ALA A 78 -30.73 -37.30 39.74
N ARG A 79 -30.01 -38.36 40.12
CA ARG A 79 -28.55 -38.46 39.89
C ARG A 79 -28.23 -38.52 38.39
N GLU A 80 -28.95 -39.34 37.63
CA GLU A 80 -28.78 -39.45 36.18
C GLU A 80 -29.09 -38.13 35.46
N ALA A 81 -30.15 -37.42 35.87
CA ALA A 81 -30.44 -36.08 35.36
C ALA A 81 -29.32 -35.08 35.69
N GLY A 82 -28.75 -35.16 36.89
CA GLY A 82 -27.59 -34.35 37.28
C GLY A 82 -26.33 -34.67 36.45
N GLU A 83 -26.08 -35.93 36.12
CA GLU A 83 -24.96 -36.36 35.29
C GLU A 83 -25.13 -35.92 33.83
N THR A 84 -26.32 -36.08 33.26
CA THR A 84 -26.61 -35.61 31.89
C THR A 84 -26.49 -34.09 31.78
N GLN A 85 -26.90 -33.34 32.79
CA GLN A 85 -26.68 -31.90 32.83
C GLN A 85 -25.18 -31.54 32.86
N ARG A 86 -24.38 -32.24 33.68
CA ARG A 86 -22.92 -32.04 33.74
C ARG A 86 -22.24 -32.40 32.40
N LEU A 87 -22.66 -33.49 31.77
CA LEU A 87 -22.17 -33.87 30.45
C LEU A 87 -22.51 -32.82 29.38
N GLY A 88 -23.72 -32.24 29.43
CA GLY A 88 -24.11 -31.13 28.56
C GLY A 88 -23.20 -29.91 28.72
N VAL A 89 -22.92 -29.50 29.95
CA VAL A 89 -22.00 -28.37 30.23
C VAL A 89 -20.59 -28.66 29.68
N LEU A 90 -20.07 -29.87 29.90
CA LEU A 90 -18.75 -30.26 29.37
C LEU A 90 -18.72 -30.29 27.83
N GLN A 91 -19.81 -30.73 27.18
CA GLN A 91 -19.92 -30.68 25.73
C GLN A 91 -19.92 -29.25 25.19
N ASP A 92 -20.62 -28.33 25.85
CA ASP A 92 -20.62 -26.91 25.51
C ASP A 92 -19.23 -26.27 25.68
N GLU A 93 -18.51 -26.61 26.76
CA GLU A 93 -17.13 -26.17 26.99
C GLU A 93 -16.18 -26.70 25.91
N VAL A 94 -16.29 -27.98 25.54
CA VAL A 94 -15.51 -28.57 24.45
C VAL A 94 -15.83 -27.91 23.11
N ALA A 95 -17.10 -27.59 22.84
CA ALA A 95 -17.50 -26.89 21.63
C ALA A 95 -16.90 -25.47 21.57
N ARG A 96 -16.91 -24.74 22.68
CA ARG A 96 -16.26 -23.42 22.80
C ARG A 96 -14.75 -23.51 22.58
N ALA A 97 -14.08 -24.46 23.23
CA ALA A 97 -12.64 -24.67 23.05
C ALA A 97 -12.28 -24.98 21.58
N ARG A 98 -13.08 -25.81 20.89
CA ARG A 98 -12.89 -26.10 19.46
C ARG A 98 -13.06 -24.84 18.60
N ALA A 99 -14.03 -24.00 18.90
CA ALA A 99 -14.25 -22.74 18.20
C ALA A 99 -13.07 -21.76 18.40
N GLU A 100 -12.52 -21.69 19.62
CA GLU A 100 -11.33 -20.89 19.93
C GLU A 100 -10.09 -21.38 19.17
N VAL A 101 -9.85 -22.70 19.13
CA VAL A 101 -8.74 -23.28 18.36
C VAL A 101 -8.89 -22.95 16.86
N ALA A 102 -10.08 -23.06 16.29
CA ALA A 102 -10.33 -22.68 14.90
C ALA A 102 -10.13 -21.18 14.64
N ALA A 103 -10.44 -20.31 15.61
CA ALA A 103 -10.17 -18.89 15.52
C ALA A 103 -8.66 -18.59 15.58
N LEU A 104 -7.92 -19.27 16.45
CA LEU A 104 -6.46 -19.14 16.54
C LEU A 104 -5.77 -19.63 15.27
N HIS A 105 -6.24 -20.74 14.67
CA HIS A 105 -5.69 -21.24 13.42
C HIS A 105 -5.83 -20.23 12.28
N ARG A 106 -7.02 -19.63 12.11
CA ARG A 106 -7.24 -18.57 11.10
C ARG A 106 -6.35 -17.34 11.33
N ARG A 107 -6.10 -16.96 12.59
CA ARG A 107 -5.17 -15.87 12.93
C ARG A 107 -3.73 -16.23 12.59
N LEU A 108 -3.33 -17.47 12.83
CA LEU A 108 -2.00 -17.97 12.48
C LEU A 108 -1.81 -17.93 10.96
N GLU A 109 -2.72 -18.53 10.19
CA GLU A 109 -2.70 -18.52 8.72
C GLU A 109 -2.62 -17.10 8.17
N HIS A 110 -3.39 -16.16 8.75
CA HIS A 110 -3.33 -14.76 8.36
C HIS A 110 -1.94 -14.14 8.62
N SER A 111 -1.35 -14.43 9.79
CA SER A 111 -0.02 -13.92 10.13
C SER A 111 1.10 -14.53 9.29
N GLU A 112 0.99 -15.81 8.93
CA GLU A 112 1.89 -16.49 8.00
C GLU A 112 1.77 -15.93 6.58
N ALA A 113 0.54 -15.67 6.12
CA ALA A 113 0.31 -15.02 4.82
C ALA A 113 0.90 -13.60 4.78
N LEU A 114 0.78 -12.82 5.85
CA LEU A 114 1.43 -11.52 5.96
C LEU A 114 2.95 -11.63 5.94
N ARG A 115 3.51 -12.61 6.67
CA ARG A 115 4.95 -12.88 6.67
C ARG A 115 5.46 -13.24 5.27
N ALA A 116 4.75 -14.09 4.55
CA ALA A 116 5.08 -14.47 3.18
C ALA A 116 5.03 -13.27 2.22
N LYS A 117 4.04 -12.37 2.37
CA LYS A 117 3.98 -11.12 1.60
C LYS A 117 5.16 -10.20 1.89
N LEU A 118 5.51 -10.01 3.16
CA LEU A 118 6.66 -9.18 3.54
C LEU A 118 7.98 -9.79 3.06
N GLN A 119 8.13 -11.12 3.13
CA GLN A 119 9.28 -11.81 2.56
C GLN A 119 9.32 -11.65 1.04
N GLY A 120 8.18 -11.79 0.34
CA GLY A 120 8.06 -11.52 -1.09
C GLY A 120 8.52 -10.11 -1.43
N HIS A 121 8.07 -9.09 -0.70
CA HIS A 121 8.51 -7.70 -0.90
C HIS A 121 10.00 -7.47 -0.66
N LEU A 122 10.61 -8.17 0.31
CA LEU A 122 12.06 -8.10 0.53
C LEU A 122 12.88 -8.75 -0.61
N PHE A 123 12.31 -9.72 -1.33
CA PHE A 123 12.94 -10.32 -2.50
C PHE A 123 12.58 -9.63 -3.82
N GLU A 124 11.43 -8.96 -3.89
CA GLU A 124 10.96 -8.16 -5.02
C GLU A 124 11.50 -6.74 -5.02
N SER A 125 11.93 -6.19 -3.87
CA SER A 125 12.82 -5.04 -3.83
C SER A 125 14.18 -5.48 -4.38
N ASP A 126 14.30 -5.45 -5.70
CA ASP A 126 15.56 -5.67 -6.39
C ASP A 126 16.62 -4.79 -5.70
N GLY A 127 17.64 -5.38 -5.06
CA GLY A 127 18.72 -4.61 -4.42
C GLY A 127 19.46 -3.67 -5.39
N ARG A 128 19.15 -3.75 -6.70
CA ARG A 128 19.50 -2.77 -7.71
C ARG A 128 18.74 -1.46 -7.53
N ASP A 129 17.45 -1.46 -7.26
CA ASP A 129 16.66 -0.24 -7.10
C ASP A 129 17.09 0.54 -5.86
N ASP A 130 17.34 -0.15 -4.74
CA ASP A 130 17.91 0.44 -3.53
C ASP A 130 19.31 1.02 -3.79
N ALA A 131 20.14 0.34 -4.59
CA ALA A 131 21.46 0.85 -4.96
C ALA A 131 21.37 2.09 -5.87
N HIS A 132 20.41 2.13 -6.81
CA HIS A 132 20.17 3.30 -7.65
C HIS A 132 19.62 4.46 -6.83
N GLU A 133 18.74 4.20 -5.86
CA GLU A 133 18.21 5.20 -4.95
C GLU A 133 19.30 5.76 -4.04
N LEU A 134 20.18 4.93 -3.49
CA LEU A 134 21.34 5.38 -2.73
C LEU A 134 22.30 6.23 -3.57
N VAL A 135 22.55 5.85 -4.84
CA VAL A 135 23.38 6.65 -5.75
C VAL A 135 22.71 7.98 -6.07
N ARG A 136 21.38 7.99 -6.26
CA ARG A 136 20.60 9.21 -6.47
C ARG A 136 20.67 10.13 -5.26
N LEU A 137 20.39 9.61 -4.05
CA LEU A 137 20.45 10.37 -2.81
C LEU A 137 21.86 10.91 -2.54
N ARG A 138 22.91 10.13 -2.83
CA ARG A 138 24.30 10.62 -2.72
C ARG A 138 24.59 11.80 -3.66
N ARG A 139 24.05 11.78 -4.88
CA ARG A 139 24.19 12.89 -5.83
C ARG A 139 23.40 14.11 -5.38
N GLU A 140 22.19 13.92 -4.86
CA GLU A 140 21.36 15.01 -4.32
C GLU A 140 22.03 15.67 -3.10
N VAL A 141 22.61 14.87 -2.20
CA VAL A 141 23.37 15.36 -1.05
C VAL A 141 24.65 16.10 -1.49
N ALA A 142 25.39 15.57 -2.48
CA ALA A 142 26.55 16.27 -3.03
C ALA A 142 26.16 17.63 -3.64
N ALA A 143 25.10 17.67 -4.44
CA ALA A 143 24.58 18.92 -5.01
C ALA A 143 24.04 19.88 -3.93
N ALA A 144 23.53 19.39 -2.81
CA ALA A 144 23.15 20.22 -1.67
C ALA A 144 24.39 20.82 -0.98
N HIS A 145 25.44 20.03 -0.77
CA HIS A 145 26.70 20.55 -0.21
C HIS A 145 27.35 21.61 -1.10
N GLU A 146 27.35 21.42 -2.42
CA GLU A 146 27.85 22.42 -3.37
C GLU A 146 27.06 23.74 -3.28
N ARG A 147 25.72 23.66 -3.16
CA ARG A 147 24.86 24.85 -2.95
C ARG A 147 25.15 25.54 -1.62
N ILE A 148 25.36 24.79 -0.54
CA ILE A 148 25.71 25.34 0.77
C ILE A 148 27.07 26.05 0.68
N ALA A 149 28.09 25.40 0.11
CA ALA A 149 29.42 26.00 -0.06
C ALA A 149 29.38 27.30 -0.90
N ALA A 150 28.61 27.31 -2.00
CA ALA A 150 28.40 28.52 -2.79
C ALA A 150 27.71 29.62 -1.98
N SER A 151 26.67 29.28 -1.19
CA SER A 151 25.99 30.24 -0.33
C SER A 151 26.90 30.81 0.76
N GLU A 152 27.74 29.98 1.38
CA GLU A 152 28.73 30.42 2.37
C GLU A 152 29.78 31.35 1.74
N GLN A 153 30.23 31.05 0.53
CA GLN A 153 31.14 31.92 -0.21
C GLN A 153 30.48 33.28 -0.49
N THR A 154 29.23 33.31 -0.97
CA THR A 154 28.52 34.58 -1.18
C THR A 154 28.33 35.36 0.12
N ALA A 155 28.02 34.68 1.23
CA ALA A 155 27.89 35.32 2.55
C ALA A 155 29.24 35.90 3.03
N SER A 156 30.36 35.21 2.79
CA SER A 156 31.69 35.72 3.12
C SER A 156 32.06 36.97 2.31
N GLN A 157 31.72 37.01 1.02
CA GLN A 157 31.93 38.17 0.16
C GLN A 157 31.10 39.37 0.61
N LEU A 158 29.84 39.14 1.00
CA LEU A 158 28.98 40.20 1.53
C LEU A 158 29.51 40.76 2.86
N ARG A 159 30.00 39.91 3.77
CA ARG A 159 30.64 40.36 5.01
C ARG A 159 31.87 41.23 4.74
N ALA A 160 32.76 40.78 3.86
CA ALA A 160 33.94 41.55 3.48
C ALA A 160 33.57 42.93 2.87
N ARG A 161 32.51 43.00 2.06
CA ARG A 161 32.01 44.27 1.50
C ARG A 161 31.43 45.18 2.57
N VAL A 162 30.71 44.63 3.55
CA VAL A 162 30.23 45.42 4.70
C VAL A 162 31.40 45.97 5.51
N ASP A 163 32.43 45.16 5.77
CA ASP A 163 33.63 45.61 6.50
C ASP A 163 34.36 46.74 5.75
N GLU A 164 34.49 46.64 4.42
CA GLU A 164 35.06 47.69 3.57
C GLU A 164 34.23 48.98 3.63
N LEU A 165 32.90 48.88 3.56
CA LEU A 165 32.01 50.03 3.69
C LEU A 165 32.11 50.67 5.07
N VAL A 166 32.21 49.88 6.14
CA VAL A 166 32.41 50.38 7.51
C VAL A 166 33.75 51.12 7.62
N ALA A 167 34.83 50.55 7.11
CA ALA A 167 36.15 51.20 7.10
C ALA A 167 36.15 52.51 6.29
N SER A 168 35.45 52.54 5.15
CA SER A 168 35.29 53.76 4.34
C SER A 168 34.54 54.85 5.10
N ARG A 169 33.48 54.48 5.83
CA ARG A 169 32.70 55.38 6.69
C ARG A 169 33.56 55.95 7.81
N GLU A 170 34.35 55.12 8.49
CA GLU A 170 35.24 55.58 9.56
C GLU A 170 36.29 56.56 9.04
N THR A 171 36.89 56.27 7.88
CA THR A 171 37.85 57.16 7.22
C THR A 171 37.22 58.52 6.90
N LEU A 172 35.98 58.53 6.37
CA LEU A 172 35.25 59.76 6.11
C LEU A 172 34.97 60.55 7.39
N LEU A 173 34.55 59.88 8.47
CA LEU A 173 34.32 60.52 9.76
C LEU A 173 35.61 61.13 10.34
N THR A 174 36.75 60.43 10.25
CA THR A 174 38.05 60.97 10.68
C THR A 174 38.42 62.22 9.89
N ARG A 175 38.29 62.19 8.55
CA ARG A 175 38.54 63.35 7.69
C ARG A 175 37.63 64.55 8.04
N VAL A 176 36.36 64.29 8.37
CA VAL A 176 35.43 65.35 8.81
C VAL A 176 35.89 65.97 10.13
N VAL A 177 36.35 65.18 11.09
CA VAL A 177 36.86 65.67 12.38
C VAL A 177 38.16 66.46 12.21
N GLU A 178 39.10 65.97 11.39
CA GLU A 178 40.34 66.67 11.06
C GLU A 178 40.06 68.03 10.41
N TRP A 179 39.14 68.06 9.44
CA TRP A 179 38.68 69.29 8.81
C TRP A 179 38.04 70.25 9.83
N GLN A 180 37.17 69.76 10.71
CA GLN A 180 36.57 70.58 11.78
C GLN A 180 37.61 71.19 12.72
N ARG A 181 38.72 70.51 12.99
CA ARG A 181 39.83 71.04 13.80
C ARG A 181 40.60 72.11 13.04
N ALA A 182 41.01 71.85 11.80
CA ALA A 182 41.74 72.81 10.97
C ALA A 182 40.98 74.15 10.79
N VAL A 183 39.65 74.08 10.66
CA VAL A 183 38.77 75.26 10.62
C VAL A 183 38.77 76.05 11.93
N ARG A 184 38.82 75.36 13.08
CA ARG A 184 38.85 76.03 14.40
C ARG A 184 40.20 76.69 14.68
N ASP A 185 41.28 76.15 14.12
CA ASP A 185 42.64 76.65 14.32
C ASP A 185 43.00 77.83 13.39
N GLY A 186 42.07 78.25 12.52
CA GLY A 186 42.21 79.45 11.68
C GLY A 186 43.20 79.28 10.52
N ASP A 187 43.48 78.04 10.13
CA ASP A 187 44.47 77.72 9.10
C ASP A 187 43.95 78.16 7.72
N THR A 188 44.68 79.03 7.03
CA THR A 188 44.21 79.64 5.76
C THR A 188 44.31 78.70 4.57
N GLU A 189 45.09 77.63 4.69
CA GLU A 189 45.09 76.50 3.74
C GLU A 189 43.97 75.48 4.01
N ALA A 190 43.26 75.57 5.14
CA ALA A 190 42.08 74.73 5.42
C ALA A 190 40.83 75.14 4.62
N VAL A 191 40.95 76.17 3.77
CA VAL A 191 39.88 76.74 2.97
C VAL A 191 40.06 76.40 1.49
N ASP A 192 40.18 75.12 1.17
CA ASP A 192 39.47 74.63 -0.02
C ASP A 192 38.27 73.80 0.40
N LEU A 193 37.42 74.46 1.20
CA LEU A 193 36.09 74.01 1.59
C LEU A 193 35.31 73.48 0.36
N ALA A 194 35.52 74.11 -0.79
CA ALA A 194 34.93 73.72 -2.06
C ALA A 194 35.46 72.38 -2.57
N GLU A 195 36.77 72.11 -2.44
CA GLU A 195 37.36 70.83 -2.82
C GLU A 195 36.95 69.71 -1.85
N PHE A 196 36.97 69.98 -0.53
CA PHE A 196 36.53 69.01 0.49
C PHE A 196 35.04 68.68 0.33
N ILE A 197 34.16 69.69 0.28
CA ILE A 197 32.72 69.50 0.03
C ILE A 197 32.50 68.84 -1.34
N GLY A 198 33.31 69.17 -2.35
CA GLY A 198 33.26 68.56 -3.67
C GLY A 198 33.62 67.07 -3.64
N SER A 199 34.65 66.68 -2.89
CA SER A 199 35.05 65.28 -2.70
C SER A 199 34.01 64.49 -1.91
N LEU A 200 33.42 65.11 -0.89
CA LEU A 200 32.43 64.48 -0.01
C LEU A 200 31.09 64.31 -0.74
N ARG A 201 30.68 65.30 -1.55
CA ARG A 201 29.53 65.18 -2.46
C ARG A 201 29.73 64.08 -3.50
N ARG A 202 30.93 63.97 -4.09
CA ARG A 202 31.25 62.88 -5.02
C ARG A 202 31.13 61.51 -4.35
N ALA A 203 31.74 61.34 -3.17
CA ALA A 203 31.67 60.09 -2.42
C ALA A 203 30.22 59.72 -2.00
N VAL A 204 29.40 60.69 -1.61
CA VAL A 204 27.98 60.48 -1.31
C VAL A 204 27.20 60.05 -2.55
N LEU A 205 27.41 60.71 -3.69
CA LEU A 205 26.76 60.35 -4.95
C LEU A 205 27.16 58.95 -5.44
N ASP A 206 28.43 58.56 -5.26
CA ASP A 206 28.91 57.22 -5.60
C ASP A 206 28.26 56.16 -4.69
N LEU A 207 28.13 56.43 -3.38
CA LEU A 207 27.42 55.55 -2.44
C LEU A 207 25.92 55.43 -2.76
N GLU A 208 25.25 56.53 -3.11
CA GLU A 208 23.84 56.52 -3.52
C GLU A 208 23.64 55.71 -4.80
N ARG A 209 24.54 55.84 -5.78
CA ARG A 209 24.52 55.05 -7.01
C ARG A 209 24.73 53.56 -6.72
N ASP A 210 25.69 53.22 -5.87
CA ASP A 210 25.94 51.84 -5.45
C ASP A 210 24.74 51.24 -4.69
N ASN A 211 24.09 52.04 -3.83
CA ASN A 211 22.91 51.62 -3.10
C ASN A 211 21.72 51.36 -4.05
N ALA A 212 21.48 52.25 -5.00
CA ALA A 212 20.45 52.06 -6.02
C ALA A 212 20.70 50.80 -6.89
N LEU A 213 21.96 50.48 -7.18
CA LEU A 213 22.32 49.22 -7.84
C LEU A 213 22.08 48.01 -6.94
N GLY A 214 22.34 48.14 -5.64
CA GLY A 214 22.04 47.12 -4.63
C GLY A 214 20.55 46.81 -4.52
N GLU A 215 19.72 47.85 -4.37
CA GLU A 215 18.25 47.72 -4.30
C GLU A 215 17.68 47.02 -5.54
N ARG A 216 18.13 47.39 -6.75
CA ARG A 216 17.70 46.73 -7.99
C ARG A 216 18.06 45.24 -8.04
N ARG A 217 19.22 44.85 -7.50
CA ARG A 217 19.61 43.44 -7.41
C ARG A 217 18.75 42.70 -6.40
N GLU A 218 18.45 43.33 -5.27
CA GLU A 218 17.61 42.74 -4.22
C GLU A 218 16.16 42.56 -4.72
N THR A 219 15.58 43.54 -5.41
CA THR A 219 14.25 43.42 -6.01
C THR A 219 14.21 42.29 -7.04
N ALA A 220 15.23 42.19 -7.90
CA ALA A 220 15.32 41.10 -8.87
C ALA A 220 15.40 39.71 -8.19
N LEU A 221 16.13 39.59 -7.08
CA LEU A 221 16.19 38.35 -6.30
C LEU A 221 14.86 38.04 -5.59
N ARG A 222 14.16 39.05 -5.07
CA ARG A 222 12.81 38.89 -4.49
C ARG A 222 11.80 38.39 -5.52
N GLU A 223 11.79 38.99 -6.72
CA GLU A 223 10.92 38.55 -7.83
C GLU A 223 11.21 37.09 -8.23
N GLN A 224 12.48 36.70 -8.29
CA GLN A 224 12.87 35.30 -8.57
C GLN A 224 12.39 34.33 -7.48
N LEU A 225 12.44 34.72 -6.22
CA LEU A 225 11.96 33.91 -5.10
C LEU A 225 10.43 33.81 -5.08
N GLU A 226 9.71 34.90 -5.38
CA GLU A 226 8.25 34.88 -5.49
C GLU A 226 7.78 33.98 -6.64
N GLN A 227 8.45 34.04 -7.80
CA GLN A 227 8.19 33.14 -8.93
C GLN A 227 8.47 31.67 -8.60
N ALA A 228 9.47 31.39 -7.76
CA ALA A 228 9.77 30.02 -7.31
C ALA A 228 8.80 29.49 -6.24
N THR A 229 8.08 30.38 -5.54
CA THR A 229 7.24 30.05 -4.37
C THR A 229 5.73 30.13 -4.65
N ALA A 230 5.31 30.73 -5.76
CA ALA A 230 3.89 30.84 -6.11
C ALA A 230 3.23 29.46 -6.37
N PRO A 231 2.19 29.07 -5.61
CA PRO A 231 1.43 27.85 -5.87
C PRO A 231 0.53 28.03 -7.09
N SER A 232 0.57 27.07 -8.02
CA SER A 232 -0.32 27.00 -9.19
C SER A 232 -1.78 27.06 -8.75
N ALA A 233 -2.49 28.09 -9.22
CA ALA A 233 -3.86 28.42 -8.81
C ALA A 233 -4.86 27.28 -9.11
N VAL A 234 -5.63 26.91 -8.08
CA VAL A 234 -6.79 26.01 -8.14
C VAL A 234 -7.97 26.74 -8.81
N PRO A 235 -8.72 26.14 -9.76
CA PRO A 235 -9.90 26.76 -10.35
C PRO A 235 -11.13 26.67 -9.40
N PRO A 236 -12.11 27.59 -9.52
CA PRO A 236 -13.19 27.74 -8.54
C PRO A 236 -14.30 26.67 -8.68
N PRO A 237 -15.07 26.39 -7.61
CA PRO A 237 -16.18 25.43 -7.65
C PRO A 237 -17.48 26.08 -8.18
N PRO A 238 -18.33 25.37 -8.95
CA PRO A 238 -19.68 25.83 -9.25
C PRO A 238 -20.73 25.37 -8.22
N SER A 239 -21.64 26.30 -7.92
CA SER A 239 -22.83 26.21 -7.04
C SER A 239 -24.02 25.44 -7.70
N PRO A 240 -25.11 25.12 -6.95
CA PRO A 240 -25.89 23.88 -7.13
C PRO A 240 -27.17 23.94 -8.02
N VAL A 241 -27.48 22.74 -8.54
CA VAL A 241 -28.69 22.06 -9.12
C VAL A 241 -30.07 22.76 -9.12
N PRO A 242 -30.90 22.55 -10.18
CA PRO A 242 -32.15 21.75 -10.08
C PRO A 242 -32.40 20.72 -11.25
N PRO A 243 -33.41 19.81 -11.15
CA PRO A 243 -33.49 18.49 -11.83
C PRO A 243 -34.54 18.40 -12.98
N PRO A 244 -34.99 17.19 -13.43
CA PRO A 244 -34.35 16.15 -14.26
C PRO A 244 -35.02 16.03 -15.67
N PRO A 245 -34.55 15.20 -16.64
CA PRO A 245 -35.12 13.85 -16.78
C PRO A 245 -34.17 12.76 -17.35
N SER A 246 -34.50 11.51 -16.99
CA SER A 246 -34.41 10.26 -17.78
C SER A 246 -33.09 9.73 -18.36
N ALA A 247 -32.90 8.43 -18.08
CA ALA A 247 -32.05 7.43 -18.73
C ALA A 247 -30.53 7.55 -18.48
N VAL A 248 -30.04 6.77 -17.51
CA VAL A 248 -28.62 6.55 -17.23
C VAL A 248 -28.06 5.49 -18.19
N PRO A 249 -27.14 5.84 -19.12
CA PRO A 249 -26.20 4.88 -19.67
C PRO A 249 -25.10 4.59 -18.61
N PRO A 250 -24.38 3.45 -18.69
CA PRO A 250 -23.35 3.10 -17.71
C PRO A 250 -22.30 4.24 -17.58
N PRO A 251 -21.73 4.46 -16.37
CA PRO A 251 -20.81 5.57 -16.15
C PRO A 251 -19.60 5.45 -17.11
N PRO A 252 -19.16 6.55 -17.75
CA PRO A 252 -17.94 6.55 -18.54
C PRO A 252 -16.78 6.13 -17.64
N SER A 253 -15.89 5.31 -18.19
CA SER A 253 -14.71 4.86 -17.47
C SER A 253 -13.80 6.06 -17.23
N LEU A 254 -13.07 6.08 -16.12
CA LEU A 254 -12.04 7.10 -15.85
C LEU A 254 -10.93 7.17 -16.93
N ALA A 255 -10.90 6.24 -17.89
CA ALA A 255 -10.05 6.31 -19.08
C ALA A 255 -10.65 7.23 -20.15
N ASP A 256 -11.97 7.25 -20.29
CA ASP A 256 -12.71 8.14 -21.20
C ASP A 256 -12.51 9.60 -20.81
N ASP A 257 -12.46 9.89 -19.50
CA ASP A 257 -12.14 11.22 -18.96
C ASP A 257 -10.73 11.68 -19.34
N LEU A 258 -9.75 10.77 -19.36
CA LEU A 258 -8.37 11.11 -19.74
C LEU A 258 -8.22 11.34 -21.25
N VAL A 259 -8.96 10.59 -22.06
CA VAL A 259 -9.01 10.81 -23.51
C VAL A 259 -9.65 12.15 -23.82
N ALA A 260 -10.77 12.49 -23.17
CA ALA A 260 -11.42 13.79 -23.30
C ALA A 260 -10.50 14.94 -22.85
N ALA A 261 -9.79 14.77 -21.72
CA ALA A 261 -8.83 15.75 -21.23
C ALA A 261 -7.67 15.97 -22.22
N LEU A 262 -7.14 14.90 -22.82
CA LEU A 262 -6.05 14.99 -23.80
C LEU A 262 -6.51 15.73 -25.07
N ALA A 263 -7.75 15.50 -25.52
CA ALA A 263 -8.31 16.21 -26.66
C ALA A 263 -8.52 17.71 -26.40
N ALA A 264 -8.79 18.10 -25.15
CA ALA A 264 -9.00 19.50 -24.75
C ALA A 264 -7.69 20.24 -24.40
N ALA A 265 -6.61 19.52 -24.11
CA ALA A 265 -5.35 20.11 -23.65
C ALA A 265 -4.66 20.91 -24.77
N GLN A 266 -4.41 22.20 -24.52
CA GLN A 266 -3.68 23.09 -25.44
C GLN A 266 -2.20 23.23 -25.07
N ASN A 267 -1.85 23.05 -23.80
CA ASN A 267 -0.49 23.17 -23.32
C ASN A 267 0.31 21.87 -23.59
N PRO A 268 1.48 21.95 -24.24
CA PRO A 268 2.33 20.79 -24.49
C PRO A 268 2.73 20.01 -23.22
N GLN A 269 2.89 20.69 -22.09
CA GLN A 269 3.23 20.03 -20.82
C GLN A 269 2.08 19.15 -20.31
N ASP A 270 0.85 19.67 -20.36
CA ASP A 270 -0.35 18.93 -19.98
C ASP A 270 -0.58 17.75 -20.91
N GLN A 271 -0.35 17.94 -22.23
CA GLN A 271 -0.42 16.87 -23.22
C GLN A 271 0.59 15.76 -22.91
N VAL A 272 1.86 16.10 -22.62
CA VAL A 272 2.89 15.12 -22.22
C VAL A 272 2.45 14.34 -20.99
N GLU A 273 1.95 15.02 -19.96
CA GLU A 273 1.49 14.36 -18.74
C GLU A 273 0.34 13.38 -19.00
N LEU A 274 -0.68 13.83 -19.75
CA LEU A 274 -1.86 13.05 -20.07
C LEU A 274 -1.52 11.83 -20.94
N LEU A 275 -0.65 11.98 -21.94
CA LEU A 275 -0.13 10.86 -22.74
C LEU A 275 0.53 9.81 -21.87
N LEU A 276 1.44 10.22 -20.97
CA LEU A 276 2.14 9.29 -20.07
C LEU A 276 1.19 8.61 -19.07
N ARG A 277 0.15 9.31 -18.61
CA ARG A 277 -0.91 8.73 -17.76
C ARG A 277 -1.73 7.69 -18.52
N LEU A 278 -2.15 7.98 -19.76
CA LEU A 278 -2.85 7.03 -20.63
C LEU A 278 -2.00 5.79 -20.91
N GLY A 279 -0.72 5.97 -21.24
CA GLY A 279 0.20 4.85 -21.49
C GLY A 279 0.47 3.97 -20.26
N ARG A 280 0.31 4.49 -19.04
CA ARG A 280 0.39 3.70 -17.79
C ARG A 280 -0.89 2.93 -17.51
N ARG A 281 -2.03 3.59 -17.70
CA ARG A 281 -3.33 3.05 -17.31
C ARG A 281 -3.85 2.01 -18.31
N GLY A 282 -3.53 2.19 -19.58
CA GLY A 282 -4.13 1.39 -20.65
C GLY A 282 -5.57 1.78 -20.92
N GLY A 283 -6.28 0.88 -21.59
CA GLY A 283 -7.65 1.07 -22.07
C GLY A 283 -7.74 0.75 -23.56
N ASP A 284 -8.88 0.21 -23.99
CA ASP A 284 -9.06 -0.26 -25.37
C ASP A 284 -8.91 0.90 -26.37
N ASP A 285 -9.35 2.11 -25.99
CA ASP A 285 -9.28 3.32 -26.82
C ASP A 285 -7.99 4.13 -26.64
N ALA A 286 -7.17 3.82 -25.63
CA ALA A 286 -5.97 4.59 -25.33
C ALA A 286 -4.97 4.59 -26.50
N PHE A 287 -4.90 3.49 -27.25
CA PHE A 287 -4.08 3.41 -28.46
C PHE A 287 -4.52 4.42 -29.52
N TYR A 288 -5.83 4.50 -29.79
CA TYR A 288 -6.38 5.41 -30.79
C TYR A 288 -6.27 6.88 -30.37
N ALA A 289 -6.36 7.15 -29.07
CA ALA A 289 -6.17 8.49 -28.52
C ALA A 289 -4.71 8.96 -28.58
N VAL A 290 -3.73 8.07 -28.33
CA VAL A 290 -2.30 8.42 -28.29
C VAL A 290 -1.70 8.52 -29.69
N ARG A 291 -2.11 7.66 -30.63
CA ARG A 291 -1.50 7.54 -31.96
C ARG A 291 -1.35 8.87 -32.73
N PRO A 292 -2.35 9.78 -32.78
CA PRO A 292 -2.23 11.05 -33.50
C PRO A 292 -1.09 11.95 -32.97
N TRP A 293 -0.73 11.83 -31.70
CA TRP A 293 0.29 12.67 -31.08
C TRP A 293 1.72 12.26 -31.43
N ALA A 294 1.92 11.11 -32.08
CA ALA A 294 3.21 10.74 -32.63
C ALA A 294 3.68 11.69 -33.74
N THR A 295 2.76 12.45 -34.36
CA THR A 295 3.04 13.49 -35.37
C THR A 295 2.93 14.92 -34.82
N ALA A 296 2.83 15.11 -33.50
CA ALA A 296 2.70 16.44 -32.91
C ALA A 296 3.89 17.36 -33.26
N GLU A 297 3.68 18.68 -33.32
CA GLU A 297 4.75 19.63 -33.64
C GLU A 297 5.83 19.67 -32.54
N ASP A 298 5.41 19.61 -31.27
CA ASP A 298 6.31 19.61 -30.13
C ASP A 298 7.04 18.26 -29.98
N PRO A 299 8.38 18.24 -29.99
CA PRO A 299 9.15 17.00 -29.85
C PRO A 299 8.96 16.29 -28.50
N ASN A 300 8.66 17.01 -27.42
CA ASN A 300 8.37 16.40 -26.12
C ASN A 300 7.05 15.63 -26.16
N VAL A 301 6.04 16.19 -26.83
CA VAL A 301 4.74 15.55 -27.02
C VAL A 301 4.88 14.29 -27.89
N ARG A 302 5.63 14.37 -29.01
CA ARG A 302 5.95 13.17 -29.82
C ARG A 302 6.68 12.11 -29.02
N ALA A 303 7.69 12.51 -28.26
CA ALA A 303 8.49 11.62 -27.43
C ALA A 303 7.62 10.90 -26.36
N ALA A 304 6.70 11.64 -25.73
CA ALA A 304 5.73 11.09 -24.79
C ALA A 304 4.72 10.15 -25.47
N ALA A 305 4.26 10.47 -26.68
CA ALA A 305 3.39 9.62 -27.47
C ALA A 305 4.06 8.28 -27.79
N TYR A 306 5.30 8.27 -28.28
CA TYR A 306 6.05 7.03 -28.54
C TYR A 306 6.32 6.20 -27.29
N GLN A 307 6.64 6.87 -26.18
CA GLN A 307 6.80 6.18 -24.90
C GLN A 307 5.49 5.51 -24.46
N SER A 308 4.36 6.17 -24.69
CA SER A 308 3.04 5.67 -24.32
C SER A 308 2.60 4.52 -25.23
N LEU A 309 2.82 4.64 -26.55
CA LEU A 309 2.59 3.56 -27.52
C LEU A 309 3.40 2.31 -27.19
N GLY A 310 4.68 2.47 -26.79
CA GLY A 310 5.52 1.36 -26.39
C GLY A 310 4.97 0.56 -25.21
N ARG A 311 4.29 1.23 -24.27
CA ARG A 311 3.64 0.58 -23.13
C ARG A 311 2.33 -0.08 -23.52
N LEU A 312 1.48 0.63 -24.27
CA LEU A 312 0.19 0.14 -24.71
C LEU A 312 0.32 -1.11 -25.60
N LEU A 313 1.39 -1.18 -26.39
CA LEU A 313 1.66 -2.27 -27.33
C LEU A 313 2.83 -3.15 -26.90
N GLU A 314 3.21 -3.17 -25.62
CA GLU A 314 4.36 -3.96 -25.12
C GLU A 314 4.26 -5.44 -25.51
N ARG A 315 3.02 -5.97 -25.55
CA ARG A 315 2.70 -7.37 -25.87
C ARG A 315 2.27 -7.59 -27.33
N ASP A 316 2.19 -6.54 -28.14
CA ASP A 316 1.79 -6.60 -29.55
C ASP A 316 2.88 -5.98 -30.45
N PRO A 317 3.99 -6.71 -30.68
CA PRO A 317 5.13 -6.21 -31.44
C PRO A 317 4.76 -5.88 -32.90
N ALA A 318 3.83 -6.64 -33.49
CA ALA A 318 3.40 -6.46 -34.88
C ALA A 318 2.72 -5.09 -35.10
N ARG A 319 1.91 -4.64 -34.14
CA ARG A 319 1.29 -3.30 -34.19
C ARG A 319 2.26 -2.17 -33.84
N LEU A 320 3.25 -2.44 -32.98
CA LEU A 320 4.21 -1.43 -32.54
C LEU A 320 5.30 -1.15 -33.58
N GLU A 321 5.78 -2.16 -34.28
CA GLU A 321 6.93 -2.07 -35.19
C GLU A 321 6.83 -0.96 -36.27
N PRO A 322 5.68 -0.74 -36.95
CA PRO A 322 5.54 0.38 -37.90
C PRO A 322 5.77 1.75 -37.25
N HIS A 323 5.31 1.92 -36.01
CA HIS A 323 5.48 3.17 -35.27
C HIS A 323 6.94 3.36 -34.86
N ILE A 324 7.62 2.29 -34.45
CA ILE A 324 9.06 2.35 -34.16
C ILE A 324 9.85 2.77 -35.40
N ARG A 325 9.60 2.15 -36.57
CA ARG A 325 10.27 2.52 -37.83
C ARG A 325 10.09 4.00 -38.17
N TRP A 326 8.89 4.53 -37.93
CA TRP A 326 8.62 5.93 -38.19
C TRP A 326 9.32 6.85 -37.17
N GLY A 327 9.30 6.49 -35.89
CA GLY A 327 9.90 7.29 -34.81
C GLY A 327 11.43 7.29 -34.78
N ILE A 328 12.09 6.22 -35.23
CA ILE A 328 13.57 6.22 -35.34
C ILE A 328 14.07 7.16 -36.45
N ALA A 329 13.21 7.55 -37.38
CA ALA A 329 13.53 8.53 -38.42
C ALA A 329 13.19 9.98 -38.00
N ASP A 330 12.74 10.22 -36.76
CA ASP A 330 12.41 11.57 -36.28
C ASP A 330 13.64 12.49 -36.32
N SER A 331 13.44 13.75 -36.70
CA SER A 331 14.52 14.74 -36.77
C SER A 331 15.11 15.05 -35.39
N ASN A 332 14.31 14.95 -34.33
CA ASN A 332 14.73 15.27 -32.97
C ASN A 332 15.38 14.07 -32.27
N PRO A 333 16.63 14.18 -31.78
CA PRO A 333 17.32 13.09 -31.12
C PRO A 333 16.68 12.65 -29.80
N HIS A 334 15.92 13.52 -29.14
CA HIS A 334 15.15 13.13 -27.95
C HIS A 334 14.05 12.13 -28.29
N VAL A 335 13.31 12.36 -29.38
CA VAL A 335 12.25 11.46 -29.84
C VAL A 335 12.86 10.12 -30.24
N ARG A 336 13.92 10.12 -31.06
CA ARG A 336 14.62 8.89 -31.45
C ARG A 336 15.06 8.06 -30.23
N ARG A 337 15.63 8.68 -29.20
CA ARG A 337 15.99 7.98 -27.95
C ARG A 337 14.79 7.33 -27.27
N ARG A 338 13.66 8.02 -27.17
CA ARG A 338 12.44 7.45 -26.56
C ARG A 338 11.89 6.29 -27.38
N VAL A 339 11.92 6.39 -28.71
CA VAL A 339 11.49 5.32 -29.61
C VAL A 339 12.38 4.09 -29.46
N VAL A 340 13.70 4.26 -29.37
CA VAL A 340 14.65 3.16 -29.14
C VAL A 340 14.38 2.45 -27.81
N LEU A 341 14.10 3.22 -26.75
CA LEU A 341 13.74 2.65 -25.45
C LEU A 341 12.38 1.93 -25.47
N ALA A 342 11.40 2.48 -26.17
CA ALA A 342 10.09 1.86 -26.35
C ALA A 342 10.20 0.54 -27.11
N ALA A 343 11.01 0.49 -28.18
CA ALA A 343 11.29 -0.74 -28.91
C ALA A 343 11.94 -1.79 -28.00
N ALA A 344 12.96 -1.40 -27.22
CA ALA A 344 13.67 -2.32 -26.33
C ALA A 344 12.80 -2.89 -25.20
N ALA A 345 11.75 -2.15 -24.77
CA ALA A 345 10.80 -2.63 -23.78
C ALA A 345 9.76 -3.60 -24.35
N ALA A 346 9.52 -3.58 -25.67
CA ALA A 346 8.52 -4.41 -26.30
C ALA A 346 8.96 -5.88 -26.41
N ARG A 347 8.04 -6.79 -26.13
CA ARG A 347 8.32 -8.24 -26.16
C ARG A 347 8.15 -8.77 -27.58
N GLY A 348 9.17 -9.46 -28.08
CA GLY A 348 9.10 -10.16 -29.36
C GLY A 348 9.41 -9.31 -30.60
N ILE A 349 9.88 -8.07 -30.46
CA ILE A 349 10.41 -7.29 -31.59
C ILE A 349 11.84 -7.75 -31.92
N ALA A 350 12.11 -7.99 -33.21
CA ALA A 350 13.47 -8.19 -33.68
C ALA A 350 14.23 -6.84 -33.68
N LEU A 351 14.94 -6.55 -32.58
CA LEU A 351 15.56 -5.25 -32.36
C LEU A 351 16.76 -4.97 -33.28
N ARG A 352 17.53 -6.00 -33.65
CA ARG A 352 18.77 -5.81 -34.43
C ARG A 352 18.52 -5.19 -35.81
N PRO A 353 17.61 -5.70 -36.66
CA PRO A 353 17.31 -5.06 -37.95
C PRO A 353 16.81 -3.62 -37.85
N LEU A 354 16.14 -3.27 -36.74
CA LEU A 354 15.57 -1.93 -36.54
C LEU A 354 16.59 -0.91 -36.00
N LEU A 355 17.46 -1.34 -35.09
CA LEU A 355 18.35 -0.44 -34.36
C LEU A 355 19.76 -0.35 -34.93
N GLU A 356 20.23 -1.35 -35.69
CA GLU A 356 21.58 -1.33 -36.31
C GLU A 356 21.84 -0.07 -37.15
N PRO A 357 20.89 0.46 -37.95
CA PRO A 357 21.10 1.71 -38.69
C PRO A 357 21.38 2.92 -37.79
N LEU A 358 20.92 2.90 -36.52
CA LEU A 358 21.15 3.99 -35.56
C LEU A 358 22.50 3.88 -34.84
N SER A 359 23.32 2.86 -35.09
CA SER A 359 24.69 2.79 -34.58
C SER A 359 25.55 3.97 -35.06
N GLY A 360 25.19 4.54 -36.22
CA GLY A 360 25.80 5.76 -36.80
C GLY A 360 25.01 7.05 -36.57
N ASP A 361 24.02 7.07 -35.67
CA ASP A 361 23.16 8.26 -35.44
C ASP A 361 24.02 9.51 -35.12
N PRO A 362 23.68 10.72 -35.61
CA PRO A 362 24.46 11.93 -35.30
C PRO A 362 24.53 12.24 -33.80
N ASP A 363 23.50 11.90 -33.03
CA ASP A 363 23.46 12.14 -31.60
C ASP A 363 24.23 11.07 -30.81
N PRO A 364 25.24 11.46 -30.01
CA PRO A 364 26.06 10.50 -29.26
C PRO A 364 25.28 9.72 -28.21
N GLN A 365 24.17 10.26 -27.70
CA GLN A 365 23.36 9.59 -26.69
C GLN A 365 22.48 8.50 -27.33
N VAL A 366 21.93 8.74 -28.53
CA VAL A 366 21.26 7.71 -29.34
C VAL A 366 22.22 6.55 -29.61
N ARG A 367 23.41 6.82 -30.15
CA ARG A 367 24.42 5.78 -30.42
C ARG A 367 24.76 4.95 -29.18
N ARG A 368 24.98 5.62 -28.04
CA ARG A 368 25.30 4.97 -26.76
C ARG A 368 24.19 4.03 -26.30
N ILE A 369 22.93 4.46 -26.42
CA ILE A 369 21.76 3.66 -26.03
C ILE A 369 21.61 2.46 -26.95
N VAL A 370 21.71 2.66 -28.28
CA VAL A 370 21.62 1.60 -29.29
C VAL A 370 22.69 0.53 -29.06
N HIS A 371 23.96 0.92 -28.90
CA HIS A 371 25.04 -0.03 -28.63
C HIS A 371 24.83 -0.81 -27.32
N ARG A 372 24.31 -0.16 -26.27
CA ARG A 372 24.00 -0.83 -25.02
C ARG A 372 22.92 -1.90 -25.22
N ILE A 373 21.84 -1.57 -25.93
CA ILE A 373 20.72 -2.48 -26.18
C ILE A 373 21.15 -3.65 -27.07
N LEU A 374 21.84 -3.38 -28.18
CA LEU A 374 22.32 -4.43 -29.10
C LEU A 374 23.33 -5.38 -28.44
N ARG A 375 24.14 -4.87 -27.50
CA ARG A 375 25.04 -5.70 -26.70
C ARG A 375 24.27 -6.61 -25.75
N SER A 376 23.26 -6.08 -25.04
CA SER A 376 22.44 -6.88 -24.13
C SER A 376 21.63 -7.97 -24.86
N THR A 377 21.11 -7.68 -26.05
CA THR A 377 20.34 -8.68 -26.82
C THR A 377 21.23 -9.75 -27.47
N SER A 378 22.51 -9.44 -27.72
CA SER A 378 23.47 -10.42 -28.25
C SER A 378 24.00 -11.40 -27.19
N GLN A 379 23.91 -11.06 -25.90
CA GLN A 379 24.33 -11.92 -24.79
C GLN A 379 23.22 -12.89 -24.33
N ASP A 380 21.99 -12.74 -24.82
CA ASP A 380 20.82 -13.51 -24.37
C ASP A 380 20.17 -14.45 -25.43
N PRO A 381 20.92 -15.14 -26.33
CA PRO A 381 20.30 -16.14 -27.20
C PRO A 381 20.00 -17.48 -26.50
N GLN A 382 20.58 -17.77 -25.32
CA GLN A 382 20.41 -19.07 -24.65
C GLN A 382 19.21 -19.15 -23.70
N ARG A 383 18.55 -18.03 -23.35
CA ARG A 383 17.34 -18.06 -22.51
C ARG A 383 16.08 -18.48 -23.28
N THR A 384 16.07 -18.35 -24.60
CA THR A 384 14.91 -18.70 -25.42
C THR A 384 14.81 -20.19 -25.75
N GLU A 385 15.93 -20.93 -25.80
CA GLU A 385 15.91 -22.38 -26.07
C GLU A 385 15.73 -23.23 -24.80
N ALA A 386 16.32 -22.81 -23.67
CA ALA A 386 16.22 -23.56 -22.40
C ALA A 386 14.77 -23.62 -21.86
N GLY A 387 13.93 -22.64 -22.19
CA GLY A 387 12.51 -22.62 -21.79
C GLY A 387 11.59 -23.51 -22.62
N ILE A 388 12.03 -23.94 -23.82
CA ILE A 388 11.22 -24.78 -24.71
C ILE A 388 11.47 -26.27 -24.42
N VAL A 389 12.71 -26.65 -24.08
CA VAL A 389 13.05 -28.06 -23.78
C VAL A 389 12.49 -28.52 -22.43
N GLN A 390 12.34 -27.63 -21.44
CA GLN A 390 11.82 -28.00 -20.10
C GLN A 390 10.29 -28.15 -20.00
N ARG A 391 9.53 -27.86 -21.06
CA ARG A 391 8.07 -28.11 -21.10
C ARG A 391 7.65 -29.35 -21.91
N ALA A 392 8.62 -30.06 -22.48
CA ALA A 392 8.37 -31.24 -23.31
C ALA A 392 8.93 -32.54 -22.69
N SER A 393 9.19 -32.57 -21.37
CA SER A 393 9.57 -33.78 -20.63
C SER A 393 8.60 -34.08 -19.51
#